data_AF-A0A947FR88-F1
#
_entry.id   AF-A0A947FR88-F1
#
_cell.length_a   1.000
_cell.length_b   1.000
_cell.length_c   1.000
_cell.angle_alpha   90.00
_cell.angle_beta   90.00
_cell.angle_gamma   90.00
#
_symmetry.space_group_name_H-M   'P 1'
#
loop_
_entity.id
_entity.type
_entity.pdbx_description
1 polymer ?
#
loop_
_entity_poly.entity_id
_entity_poly.type
_entity_poly.pdbx_seq_one_letter_code
_entity_poly.pdbx_strand_id
1 'polypeptide(L)' 'MKAVWKDQVIAESDDTVVVENNHYFPLESVDRSLLEESDTTSACPWKGTANYYHIV' A
#
# COMPACT_ATOMS: atom_id res chain seq x y z
N MET A 1 10.35 3.07 8.05
CA MET A 1 9.39 4.02 7.40
C MET A 1 7.96 3.73 7.88
N LYS A 2 7.07 4.73 7.98
CA LYS A 2 5.66 4.54 8.41
C LYS A 2 4.67 5.23 7.46
N ALA A 3 3.60 4.52 7.09
CA ALA A 3 2.43 5.08 6.42
C ALA A 3 1.30 5.27 7.44
N VAL A 4 0.85 6.51 7.63
CA VAL A 4 -0.12 6.89 8.67
C VAL A 4 -1.33 7.58 8.06
N TRP A 5 -2.52 7.17 8.49
CA TRP A 5 -3.80 7.77 8.12
C TRP A 5 -4.66 7.99 9.35
N LYS A 6 -5.13 9.22 9.60
CA LYS A 6 -5.94 9.58 10.77
C LYS A 6 -5.39 9.00 12.09
N ASP A 7 -4.08 9.18 12.31
CA ASP A 7 -3.33 8.69 13.47
C ASP A 7 -3.20 7.16 13.60
N GLN A 8 -3.72 6.39 12.65
CA GLN A 8 -3.54 4.94 12.57
C GLN A 8 -2.35 4.60 11.65
N VAL A 9 -1.45 3.75 12.12
CA VAL A 9 -0.36 3.20 11.29
C VAL A 9 -0.93 2.07 10.43
N ILE A 10 -0.91 2.25 9.10
CA ILE A 10 -1.41 1.24 8.15
C ILE A 10 -0.28 0.29 7.76
N ALA A 11 0.94 0.82 7.59
CA ALA A 11 2.12 0.01 7.28
C ALA A 11 3.37 0.60 7.94
N GLU A 12 4.25 -0.28 8.43
CA GLU A 12 5.53 0.10 9.01
C GLU A 12 6.59 -0.94 8.68
N SER A 13 7.65 -0.50 8.01
CA SER A 13 8.81 -1.33 7.70
C SER A 13 10.01 -0.46 7.34
N ASP A 14 11.20 -0.96 7.62
CA ASP A 14 12.45 -0.36 7.15
C ASP A 14 12.91 -0.94 5.81
N ASP A 15 12.28 -2.03 5.34
CA ASP A 15 12.59 -2.73 4.09
C ASP A 15 11.71 -2.27 2.92
N THR A 16 11.43 -0.97 2.83
CA THR A 16 10.66 -0.43 1.70
C THR A 16 11.50 -0.34 0.43
N VAL A 17 10.88 -0.59 -0.73
CA VAL A 17 11.49 -0.34 -2.04
C VAL A 17 11.01 1.01 -2.57
N VAL A 18 11.94 1.83 -3.06
CA VAL A 18 11.58 3.11 -3.68
C VAL A 18 11.45 2.95 -5.19
N VAL A 19 10.29 3.29 -5.74
CA VAL A 19 10.00 3.30 -7.18
C VAL A 19 9.40 4.65 -7.54
N GLU A 20 10.01 5.38 -8.47
CA GLU A 20 9.58 6.74 -8.86
C GLU A 20 9.35 7.69 -7.68
N ASN A 21 10.25 7.69 -6.70
CA ASN A 21 10.15 8.47 -5.46
C ASN A 21 8.96 8.10 -4.55
N ASN A 22 8.28 6.98 -4.80
CA ASN A 22 7.25 6.42 -3.92
C ASN A 22 7.79 5.22 -3.16
N HIS A 23 7.41 5.09 -1.88
CA HIS A 23 7.76 3.94 -1.06
C HIS A 23 6.74 2.82 -1.22
N TYR A 24 7.23 1.62 -1.55
CA TYR A 24 6.46 0.39 -1.59
C TYR A 24 6.82 -0.46 -0.38
N PHE A 25 5.79 -0.78 0.41
CA PHE A 25 5.92 -1.59 1.61
C PHE A 25 5.79 -3.08 1.26
N PRO A 26 6.57 -3.97 1.90
CA PRO A 26 6.31 -5.40 1.86
C PRO A 26 4.90 -5.71 2.37
N LEU A 27 4.24 -6.69 1.77
CA LEU A 27 2.83 -6.99 2.05
C LEU A 27 2.60 -7.43 3.51
N GLU A 28 3.58 -8.12 4.09
CA GLU A 28 3.59 -8.56 5.49
C GLU A 28 3.70 -7.41 6.49
N SER A 29 4.16 -6.24 6.05
CA SER A 29 4.29 -5.05 6.89
C SER A 29 3.05 -4.16 6.91
N VAL A 30 2.01 -4.56 6.17
CA VAL A 30 0.73 -3.86 6.06
C VAL A 30 -0.28 -4.51 7.01
N ASP A 31 -0.94 -3.70 7.83
CA ASP A 31 -2.02 -4.16 8.70
C ASP A 31 -3.29 -4.44 7.87
N ARG A 32 -3.48 -5.71 7.52
CA ARG A 32 -4.64 -6.17 6.76
C ARG A 32 -5.97 -6.02 7.48
N SER A 33 -5.98 -5.83 8.81
CA SER A 33 -7.23 -5.62 9.55
C SER A 33 -7.87 -4.26 9.25
N LEU A 34 -7.08 -3.32 8.72
CA LEU A 34 -7.50 -1.98 8.34
C LEU A 34 -7.81 -1.86 6.84
N LEU A 35 -7.78 -2.98 6.10
CA LEU A 35 -7.96 -3.00 4.64
C LEU A 35 -9.12 -3.87 4.21
N GLU A 36 -9.96 -3.30 3.35
CA GLU A 36 -11.03 -4.01 2.64
C GLU A 36 -10.76 -3.99 1.14
N GLU A 37 -11.04 -5.09 0.44
CA GLU A 37 -10.84 -5.17 -1.00
C GLU A 37 -11.73 -4.16 -1.75
N SER A 38 -11.19 -3.57 -2.81
CA SER A 38 -11.95 -2.73 -3.74
C SER A 38 -12.01 -3.39 -5.11
N ASP A 39 -13.15 -3.24 -5.80
CA ASP A 39 -13.26 -3.60 -7.21
C ASP A 39 -12.45 -2.66 -8.13
N THR A 40 -11.92 -1.57 -7.58
CA THR A 40 -11.14 -0.58 -8.33
C THR A 40 -9.79 -1.16 -8.73
N THR A 41 -9.50 -1.11 -10.03
CA THR A 41 -8.19 -1.46 -10.60
C THR A 41 -7.74 -0.41 -11.60
N SER A 42 -6.43 -0.28 -11.78
CA SER A 42 -5.85 0.59 -12.81
C SER A 42 -4.70 -0.13 -13.52
N ALA A 43 -4.51 0.15 -14.81
CA ALA A 43 -3.47 -0.49 -15.63
C ALA A 43 -2.40 0.53 -16.04
N CYS A 44 -1.15 0.16 -15.86
CA CYS A 44 0.01 0.94 -16.27
C CYS A 44 0.89 0.07 -17.20
N PRO A 45 1.30 0.58 -18.38
CA PRO A 45 2.05 -0.22 -19.36
C PRO A 45 3.33 -0.87 -18.84
N TRP A 46 3.95 -0.32 -17.79
CA TRP A 46 5.25 -0.77 -17.28
C TRP A 46 5.21 -1.21 -15.80
N LYS A 47 4.16 -0.85 -15.03
CA LYS A 47 3.94 -1.33 -13.65
C LYS A 47 2.95 -2.49 -13.56
N GLY A 48 2.24 -2.79 -14.64
CA GLY A 48 1.16 -3.79 -14.66
C GLY A 48 -0.15 -3.25 -14.08
N THR A 49 -0.95 -4.14 -13.50
CA THR A 49 -2.26 -3.83 -12.92
C THR A 49 -2.13 -3.57 -11.42
N ALA A 50 -2.61 -2.42 -10.97
CA ALA A 50 -2.76 -2.10 -9.56
C ALA A 50 -4.16 -2.51 -9.07
N ASN A 51 -4.21 -3.20 -7.93
CA ASN A 51 -5.45 -3.48 -7.19
C ASN A 51 -5.51 -2.53 -5.98
N TYR A 52 -6.68 -1.98 -5.71
CA TYR A 52 -6.86 -1.01 -4.64
C TYR A 52 -7.58 -1.63 -3.44
N TYR A 53 -7.33 -1.06 -2.27
CA TYR A 53 -8.00 -1.39 -1.02
C TYR A 53 -8.63 -0.13 -0.42
N HIS A 54 -9.76 -0.30 0.25
CA HIS A 54 -10.34 0.71 1.12
C HIS A 54 -9.70 0.64 2.51
N ILE A 55 -9.47 1.80 3.13
CA ILE A 55 -9.06 1.88 4.54
C ILE A 55 -10.33 1.99 5.38
N VAL A 56 -10.51 1.08 6.33
CA VAL A 56 -11.70 0.99 7.21
C VAL A 56 -11.43 1.48 8.63
#